data_AF-A0A3S3P144-F1
#
_entry.id   AF-A0A3S3P144-F1
#
_cell.length_a   1.000
_cell.length_b   1.000
_cell.length_c   1.000
_cell.angle_alpha   90.00
_cell.angle_beta   90.00
_cell.angle_gamma   90.00
#
_symmetry.space_group_name_H-M   'P 1'
#
loop_
_entity.id
_entity.type
_entity.pdbx_description
1 polymer ?
#
loop_
_entity_poly.entity_id
_entity_poly.type
_entity_poly.pdbx_seq_one_letter_code
_entity_poly.pdbx_strand_id
1 'polypeptide(L)' 'MLELDHHERITAKEALAHLYLEFYAISGDEAIAEPYDDTFGKGNRKLDEWKSIIYNEIMNSRSLTG' A
#
# COMPACT_ATOMS: atom_id res chain seq x y z
N MET A 1 15.48 1.20 -13.29
CA MET A 1 15.18 -0.02 -12.50
C MET A 1 16.45 -0.71 -11.96
N LEU A 2 17.66 -0.39 -12.44
CA LEU A 2 18.92 -0.84 -11.85
C LEU A 2 19.90 0.34 -11.71
N GLU A 3 19.40 1.48 -11.24
CA GLU A 3 20.24 2.64 -10.92
C GLU A 3 20.80 2.51 -9.51
N LEU A 4 22.09 2.81 -9.36
CA LEU A 4 22.75 2.80 -8.06
C LEU A 4 22.13 3.84 -7.13
N ASP A 5 21.95 5.07 -7.63
CA ASP A 5 21.19 6.09 -6.94
C ASP A 5 19.69 5.77 -7.02
N HIS A 6 19.05 5.66 -5.86
CA HIS A 6 17.62 5.42 -5.76
C HIS A 6 16.75 6.56 -6.28
N HIS A 7 17.24 7.81 -6.27
CA HIS A 7 16.49 8.95 -6.79
C HIS A 7 16.36 8.92 -8.31
N GLU A 8 17.29 8.24 -8.99
CA GLU A 8 17.31 8.06 -10.45
C GLU A 8 16.53 6.80 -10.88
N ARG A 9 16.02 6.00 -9.94
CA ARG A 9 15.24 4.81 -10.28
C ARG A 9 13.85 5.22 -10.77
N ILE A 10 13.49 4.72 -11.95
CA ILE A 10 12.12 4.73 -12.46
C ILE A 10 11.12 4.24 -11.39
N THR A 11 9.98 4.92 -11.28
CA THR A 11 8.86 4.56 -10.40
C THR A 11 8.02 3.43 -11.00
N ALA A 12 7.15 2.81 -10.19
CA ALA A 12 6.21 1.80 -10.70
C ALA A 12 5.28 2.37 -11.78
N LYS A 13 4.78 3.61 -11.59
CA LYS A 13 3.90 4.28 -12.55
C LYS A 13 4.59 4.54 -13.90
N GLU A 14 5.83 5.00 -13.86
CA GLU A 14 6.60 5.23 -15.10
C GLU A 14 6.98 3.92 -15.78
N ALA A 15 7.26 2.85 -15.01
CA ALA A 15 7.56 1.54 -15.55
C ALA A 15 6.34 0.91 -16.25
N LEU A 16 5.13 1.08 -15.69
CA LEU A 16 3.88 0.63 -16.31
C LEU A 16 3.62 1.31 -17.66
N ALA A 17 4.01 2.57 -17.81
CA ALA A 17 3.92 3.32 -19.08
C ALA A 17 5.01 2.98 -20.11
N HIS A 18 5.94 2.07 -19.81
CA HIS A 18 7.03 1.70 -20.71
C HIS A 18 6.54 0.80 -21.85
N LEU A 19 7.03 1.01 -23.08
CA LEU A 19 6.63 0.29 -24.30
C LEU A 19 6.67 -1.25 -24.18
N TYR A 20 7.58 -1.76 -23.33
CA TYR A 20 7.66 -3.19 -23.06
C TYR A 20 6.36 -3.79 -22.50
N LEU A 21 5.56 -2.99 -21.77
CA LEU A 21 4.30 -3.40 -21.15
C LEU A 21 3.05 -2.92 -21.90
N GLU A 22 3.19 -2.25 -23.05
CA GLU A 22 2.07 -1.67 -23.80
C GLU A 22 0.96 -2.69 -24.12
N PHE A 23 1.35 -3.94 -24.42
CA PHE A 23 0.41 -5.03 -24.70
C PHE A 23 -0.48 -5.44 -23.52
N TYR A 24 -0.11 -5.04 -22.30
CA TYR A 24 -0.86 -5.32 -21.08
C TYR A 24 -1.60 -4.08 -20.54
N ALA A 25 -1.34 -2.89 -21.09
CA ALA A 25 -1.92 -1.65 -20.59
C ALA A 25 -3.43 -1.60 -20.89
N ILE A 26 -4.25 -1.59 -19.84
CA ILE A 26 -5.71 -1.44 -19.92
C ILE A 26 -6.09 -0.12 -19.25
N SER A 27 -6.73 0.76 -20.01
CA SER A 27 -7.19 2.06 -19.50
C SER A 27 -8.08 1.89 -18.27
N GLY A 28 -7.65 2.42 -17.13
CA GLY A 28 -8.42 2.41 -15.88
C GLY A 28 -8.20 1.19 -14.97
N ASP A 29 -7.34 0.25 -15.34
CA ASP A 29 -7.02 -0.92 -14.50
C ASP A 29 -5.88 -0.66 -13.48
N GLU A 30 -5.21 0.49 -13.60
CA GLU A 30 -4.13 0.91 -12.71
C GLU A 30 -4.66 1.81 -11.58
N ALA A 31 -5.42 1.22 -10.66
CA ALA A 31 -6.02 1.96 -9.54
C ALA A 31 -4.96 2.46 -8.54
N ILE A 32 -5.21 3.64 -7.98
CA ILE A 32 -4.44 4.20 -6.87
C ILE A 32 -5.22 3.93 -5.58
N ALA A 33 -4.54 3.45 -4.55
CA ALA A 33 -5.15 3.23 -3.25
C ALA A 33 -5.47 4.55 -2.54
N GLU A 34 -6.49 4.53 -1.70
CA GLU A 34 -6.76 5.63 -0.76
C GLU A 34 -5.58 5.81 0.21
N PRO A 35 -5.37 7.04 0.76
CA PRO A 35 -4.32 7.28 1.73
C PRO A 35 -4.41 6.32 2.92
N TYR A 36 -3.30 5.63 3.21
CA TYR A 36 -3.22 4.73 4.35
C TYR A 36 -2.99 5.51 5.65
N ASP A 37 -3.85 5.29 6.65
CA ASP A 37 -3.64 5.81 8.01
C ASP A 37 -2.57 4.96 8.75
N ASP A 38 -1.34 5.46 8.75
CA ASP A 38 -0.19 4.84 9.41
C ASP A 38 0.04 5.34 10.85
N THR A 39 -0.90 6.11 11.41
CA THR A 39 -0.75 6.72 12.74
C THR A 39 -0.63 5.69 13.87
N PHE A 40 -1.14 4.47 13.66
CA PHE A 40 -1.01 3.39 14.62
C PHE A 40 0.45 3.05 14.93
N GLY A 41 1.33 3.06 13.91
CA GLY A 41 2.76 2.77 14.02
C GLY A 41 3.60 3.94 14.54
N LYS A 42 3.03 5.13 14.67
CA LYS A 42 3.74 6.34 15.13
C LYS A 42 3.69 6.42 16.65
N GLY A 43 4.78 6.01 17.30
CA GLY A 43 5.02 6.21 18.74
C GLY A 43 5.15 4.93 19.58
N ASN A 44 5.60 5.08 20.82
CA ASN A 44 5.71 3.96 21.77
C ASN A 44 4.36 3.74 22.47
N ARG A 45 3.69 2.64 22.12
CA ARG A 45 2.49 2.16 22.80
C ARG A 45 2.83 0.99 23.73
N LYS A 46 2.11 0.88 24.84
CA LYS A 46 2.20 -0.28 25.75
C LYS A 46 1.60 -1.51 25.10
N LEU A 47 2.02 -2.70 25.56
CA LEU A 47 1.54 -3.98 25.04
C LEU A 47 0.00 -4.10 25.05
N ASP A 48 -0.67 -3.62 26.10
CA ASP A 48 -2.12 -3.75 26.20
C ASP A 48 -2.88 -2.83 25.24
N GLU A 49 -2.29 -1.70 24.85
CA GLU A 49 -2.84 -0.80 23.83
C GLU A 49 -2.76 -1.48 22.45
N TRP A 50 -1.64 -2.14 22.14
CA TRP A 50 -1.51 -2.95 20.92
C TRP A 50 -2.55 -4.07 20.86
N LYS A 51 -2.74 -4.81 21.96
CA LYS A 51 -3.74 -5.88 22.04
C LYS A 51 -5.14 -5.36 21.76
N SER A 52 -5.51 -4.22 22.35
CA SER A 52 -6.84 -3.64 22.15
C SER A 52 -7.09 -3.24 20.69
N ILE A 53 -6.12 -2.59 20.05
CA ILE A 53 -6.27 -2.14 18.65
C ILE A 53 -6.37 -3.34 17.71
N ILE A 54 -5.50 -4.33 17.86
CA ILE A 54 -5.55 -5.57 17.07
C ILE A 54 -6.87 -6.31 17.29
N TYR A 55 -7.33 -6.41 18.54
CA TYR A 55 -8.61 -7.05 18.85
C TYR A 55 -9.78 -6.35 18.14
N ASN A 56 -9.81 -5.01 18.18
CA ASN A 56 -10.83 -4.22 17.50
C ASN A 56 -10.82 -4.44 15.98
N GLU A 57 -9.64 -4.45 15.35
CA GLU A 57 -9.50 -4.76 13.91
C GLU A 57 -10.04 -6.16 13.57
N ILE A 58 -9.75 -7.17 14.39
CA ILE A 58 -10.28 -8.52 14.20
C ILE A 58 -11.81 -8.54 14.31
N MET A 59 -12.39 -7.81 15.26
CA MET A 59 -13.84 -7.75 15.40
C MET A 59 -14.51 -7.01 14.23
N ASN A 60 -13.89 -5.93 13.74
CA ASN A 60 -14.44 -5.10 12.66
C ASN A 60 -14.27 -5.73 11.27
N SER A 61 -13.20 -6.50 11.04
CA SER A 61 -12.92 -7.13 9.75
C SER A 61 -13.97 -8.17 9.31
N ARG A 62 -14.74 -8.73 10.25
CA ARG A 62 -15.80 -9.72 9.97
C ARG A 62 -17.03 -9.15 9.27
N SER A 63 -17.19 -7.83 9.20
CA SER A 63 -18.32 -7.19 8.52
C SER A 63 -18.08 -6.92 7.02
N LEU A 64 -16.89 -7.20 6.49
CA LEU A 64 -16.55 -6.99 5.08
C LEU A 64 -16.73 -8.26 4.21
N THR A 65 -17.16 -9.38 4.80
CA THR A 65 -17.59 -10.59 4.10
C THR A 65 -19.12 -10.68 4.16
N GLY A 66 -19.80 -9.88 3.34
CA GLY A 66 -21.25 -9.91 3.12
C GLY A 66 -21.54 -9.76 1.63
#